data_AF-A0AAV5EKW0-F1
#
_entry.id   AF-A0AAV5EKW0-F1
#
_cell.length_a   1.000
_cell.length_b   1.000
_cell.length_c   1.000
_cell.angle_alpha   90.00
_cell.angle_beta   90.00
_cell.angle_gamma   90.00
#
_symmetry.space_group_name_H-M   'P 1'
#
loop_
_entity.id
_entity.type
_entity.pdbx_description
1 polymer ?
#
loop_
_entity_poly.entity_id
_entity_poly.type
_entity_poly.pdbx_seq_one_letter_code
_entity_poly.pdbx_strand_id
1 'polypeptide(L)'
;MFIVNESITVGAETGERLRSSIVKYIRENSSIGSKCDWEHWSVDTRTKHSVLLSVMMVLMSFLWVLSIVLAVVKVRSLADGALYSGWVAQVAPPGVWLRWYLARLNGQGIGKQKSFRWLPIGTLAANVLGAGIMAVLAVTSKAVHTKRSTVILSGIQLGFLGCLSTVSTFAAEVYTMRRSGQITKAFVYAASTFLLSFVLGTLVYSVPVWVKHYE
;
A
#
# COMPACT_ATOMS: atom_id res chain seq x y z
N MET A 1 8.23 -10.73 -17.64
CA MET A 1 9.35 -10.57 -16.67
C MET A 1 10.22 -9.36 -17.00
N PHE A 2 10.51 -9.11 -18.27
CA PHE A 2 11.19 -7.89 -18.73
C PHE A 2 10.61 -6.60 -18.13
N ILE A 3 9.30 -6.38 -18.25
CA ILE A 3 8.64 -5.16 -17.73
C ILE A 3 8.89 -4.94 -16.23
N VAL A 4 8.79 -5.98 -15.40
CA VAL A 4 9.01 -5.85 -13.94
C VAL A 4 10.48 -5.58 -13.64
N ASN A 5 11.40 -6.22 -14.37
CA ASN A 5 12.83 -5.97 -14.25
C ASN A 5 13.16 -4.51 -14.58
N GLU A 6 12.71 -4.02 -15.73
CA GLU A 6 12.92 -2.63 -16.15
C GLU A 6 12.28 -1.64 -15.18
N SER A 7 11.06 -1.93 -14.69
CA SER A 7 10.39 -1.08 -13.71
C SER A 7 11.18 -0.97 -12.40
N ILE A 8 11.76 -2.08 -11.92
CA ILE A 8 12.60 -2.09 -10.71
C ILE A 8 13.91 -1.35 -10.97
N THR A 9 14.56 -1.57 -12.11
CA THR A 9 15.81 -0.91 -12.49
C THR A 9 15.63 0.59 -12.62
N VAL A 10 14.63 1.04 -13.38
CA VAL A 10 14.30 2.46 -13.54
C VAL A 10 13.94 3.09 -12.19
N GLY A 11 13.19 2.37 -11.35
CA GLY A 11 12.88 2.83 -9.99
C GLY A 11 14.13 3.03 -9.12
N ALA A 12 15.06 2.06 -9.15
CA ALA A 12 16.32 2.14 -8.41
C ALA A 12 17.20 3.29 -8.92
N GLU A 13 17.39 3.39 -10.24
CA GLU A 13 18.19 4.43 -10.90
C GLU A 13 17.62 5.83 -10.61
N THR A 14 16.30 5.98 -10.66
CA THR A 14 15.63 7.26 -10.31
C THR A 14 15.88 7.62 -8.85
N GLY A 15 15.82 6.65 -7.94
CA GLY A 15 16.12 6.85 -6.52
C GLY A 15 17.57 7.26 -6.27
N GLU A 16 18.52 6.62 -6.94
CA GLU A 16 19.95 6.95 -6.84
C GLU A 16 20.26 8.34 -7.41
N ARG A 17 19.67 8.69 -8.56
CA ARG A 17 19.80 10.03 -9.15
C ARG A 17 19.24 11.10 -8.23
N LEU A 18 18.04 10.90 -7.70
CA LEU A 18 17.43 11.83 -6.76
C LEU A 18 18.30 12.01 -5.51
N ARG A 19 18.79 10.89 -4.94
CA ARG A 19 19.73 10.93 -3.80
C ARG A 19 20.98 11.74 -4.14
N SER A 20 21.59 11.47 -5.28
CA SER A 20 22.80 12.17 -5.73
C SER A 20 22.55 13.68 -5.90
N SER A 21 21.43 14.06 -6.51
CA SER A 21 21.01 15.46 -6.64
C SER A 21 20.80 16.15 -5.28
N ILE A 22 20.13 15.48 -4.33
CA ILE A 22 19.90 16.02 -2.98
C ILE A 22 21.22 16.20 -2.23
N VAL A 23 22.10 15.19 -2.24
CA VAL A 23 23.40 15.26 -1.57
C VAL A 23 24.27 16.37 -2.15
N LYS A 24 24.28 16.51 -3.48
CA LYS A 24 25.00 17.59 -4.17
C LYS A 24 24.46 18.96 -3.73
N TYR A 25 23.14 19.14 -3.72
CA TYR A 25 22.51 20.39 -3.28
C TYR A 25 22.85 20.74 -1.82
N ILE A 26 22.80 19.77 -0.90
CA ILE A 26 23.16 19.98 0.51
C ILE A 26 24.63 20.37 0.65
N ARG A 27 25.53 19.75 -0.12
CA ARG A 27 26.96 20.06 -0.10
C ARG A 27 27.26 21.48 -0.60
N GLU A 28 26.58 21.92 -1.65
CA GLU A 28 26.76 23.24 -2.26
C GLU A 28 26.15 24.37 -1.43
N ASN A 29 25.00 24.14 -0.77
CA ASN A 29 24.20 25.19 -0.15
C ASN A 29 24.25 25.23 1.39
N SER A 30 24.99 24.32 2.05
CA SER A 30 24.98 24.21 3.51
C SER A 30 26.40 24.15 4.10
N SER A 31 26.74 25.09 4.99
CA SER A 31 28.04 25.16 5.68
C SER A 31 28.31 23.97 6.62
N ILE A 32 27.24 23.31 7.08
CA ILE A 32 27.27 22.05 7.84
C ILE A 32 27.42 20.84 6.90
N GLY A 33 26.92 20.96 5.68
CA GLY A 33 26.89 19.90 4.66
C GLY A 33 28.28 19.49 4.17
N SER A 34 29.25 20.41 4.12
CA SER A 34 30.62 20.08 3.68
C SER A 34 31.45 19.31 4.71
N LYS A 35 31.04 19.28 5.99
CA LYS A 35 31.76 18.61 7.09
C LYS A 35 31.29 17.19 7.37
N CYS A 36 30.09 16.80 6.94
CA CYS A 36 29.54 15.46 7.16
C CYS A 36 29.73 14.58 5.92
N ASP A 37 30.13 13.32 6.12
CA ASP A 37 30.17 12.33 5.05
C ASP A 37 28.76 11.76 4.80
N TRP A 38 28.06 12.35 3.84
CA TRP A 38 26.70 11.96 3.44
C TRP A 38 26.66 10.74 2.53
N GLU A 39 27.79 10.39 1.90
CA GLU A 39 27.83 9.29 0.94
C GLU A 39 27.69 7.94 1.62
N HIS A 40 28.18 7.83 2.86
CA HIS A 40 28.15 6.59 3.63
C HIS A 40 26.99 6.48 4.65
N TRP A 41 26.02 7.41 4.63
CA TRP A 41 24.92 7.41 5.59
C TRP A 41 24.00 6.19 5.42
N SER A 42 24.21 5.18 6.25
CA SER A 42 23.34 4.02 6.38
C SER A 42 22.37 4.15 7.57
N VAL A 43 21.17 3.59 7.41
CA VAL A 43 20.14 3.54 8.46
C VAL A 43 20.33 2.26 9.28
N ASP A 44 21.51 2.03 9.85
CA ASP A 44 21.80 0.72 10.49
C ASP A 44 21.38 0.68 11.96
N THR A 45 21.27 1.85 12.61
CA THR A 45 20.96 1.94 14.04
C THR A 45 19.46 2.00 14.30
N ARG A 46 19.01 1.39 15.39
CA ARG A 46 17.60 1.43 15.85
C ARG A 46 17.10 2.87 16.09
N THR A 47 17.98 3.75 16.55
CA THR A 47 17.69 5.17 16.73
C THR A 47 17.44 5.87 15.40
N LYS A 48 18.31 5.64 14.39
CA LYS A 48 18.12 6.16 13.02
C LYS A 48 16.81 5.68 12.40
N HIS A 49 16.47 4.39 12.58
CA HIS A 49 15.17 3.85 12.17
C HIS A 49 14.00 4.56 12.85
N SER A 50 14.07 4.78 14.17
CA SER A 50 13.01 5.47 14.90
C SER A 50 12.87 6.93 14.46
N VAL A 51 13.98 7.63 14.23
CA VAL A 51 13.99 9.02 13.72
C VAL A 51 13.38 9.07 12.33
N LEU A 52 13.77 8.18 11.43
CA LEU A 52 13.20 8.09 10.09
C LEU A 52 11.69 7.85 10.14
N LEU A 53 11.25 6.91 10.98
CA LEU A 53 9.82 6.64 11.18
C LEU A 53 9.09 7.88 11.70
N SER A 54 9.65 8.58 12.69
CA SER A 54 9.06 9.82 13.21
C SER A 54 8.94 10.89 12.11
N VAL A 55 9.98 11.09 11.29
CA VAL A 55 9.95 12.03 10.16
C VAL A 55 8.88 11.65 9.14
N MET A 56 8.79 10.37 8.78
CA MET A 56 7.76 9.88 7.85
C MET A 56 6.35 10.08 8.41
N MET A 57 6.15 9.87 9.71
CA MET A 57 4.86 10.10 10.38
C MET A 57 4.46 11.58 10.37
N VAL A 58 5.42 12.49 10.61
CA VAL A 58 5.19 13.94 10.56
C VAL A 58 4.87 14.40 9.13
N LEU A 59 5.61 13.91 8.13
CA LEU A 59 5.33 14.23 6.73
C LEU A 59 3.94 13.74 6.31
N MET A 60 3.57 12.53 6.71
CA MET A 60 2.25 11.97 6.42
C MET A 60 1.13 12.74 7.11
N SER A 61 1.29 13.11 8.39
CA SER A 61 0.27 13.89 9.09
C SER A 61 0.11 15.28 8.47
N PHE A 62 1.20 15.92 8.06
CA PHE A 62 1.15 17.18 7.33
C PHE A 62 0.40 17.06 6.00
N LEU A 63 0.73 16.05 5.18
CA LEU A 63 0.04 15.80 3.92
C LEU A 63 -1.44 15.46 4.11
N TRP A 64 -1.79 14.75 5.18
CA TRP A 64 -3.17 14.41 5.51
C TRP A 64 -3.97 15.64 5.93
N VAL A 65 -3.41 16.50 6.79
CA VAL A 65 -4.02 17.79 7.16
C VAL A 65 -4.20 18.68 5.93
N LEU A 66 -3.17 18.79 5.08
CA LEU A 66 -3.26 19.54 3.83
C LEU A 66 -4.36 18.99 2.92
N SER A 67 -4.48 17.67 2.81
CA SER A 67 -5.56 17.02 2.05
C SER A 67 -6.94 17.37 2.60
N ILE A 68 -7.11 17.41 3.92
CA ILE A 68 -8.37 17.82 4.57
C ILE A 68 -8.68 19.28 4.26
N VAL A 69 -7.70 20.18 4.39
CA VAL A 69 -7.88 21.61 4.10
C VAL A 69 -8.29 21.81 2.64
N LEU A 70 -7.59 21.16 1.71
CA LEU A 70 -7.92 21.22 0.28
C LEU A 70 -9.31 20.65 0.00
N ALA A 71 -9.69 19.54 0.65
CA ALA A 71 -11.03 18.98 0.53
C ALA A 71 -12.09 20.00 1.00
N VAL A 72 -11.93 20.61 2.17
CA VAL A 72 -12.87 21.62 2.71
C VAL A 72 -12.98 22.83 1.80
N VAL A 73 -11.88 23.36 1.29
CA VAL A 73 -11.88 24.50 0.35
C VAL A 73 -12.62 24.13 -0.94
N LYS A 74 -12.38 22.94 -1.47
CA LYS A 74 -12.98 22.49 -2.73
C LYS A 74 -14.46 22.10 -2.58
N VAL A 75 -14.86 21.60 -1.41
CA VAL A 75 -16.28 21.39 -1.04
C VAL A 75 -17.05 22.71 -1.06
N ARG A 76 -16.46 23.81 -0.58
CA ARG A 76 -17.10 25.14 -0.61
C ARG A 76 -17.32 25.67 -2.03
N SER A 77 -16.59 25.15 -3.02
CA SER A 77 -16.69 25.53 -4.43
C SER A 77 -17.77 24.74 -5.21
N LEU A 78 -18.60 23.92 -4.54
CA LEU A 78 -19.77 23.22 -5.13
C LEU A 78 -19.46 22.28 -6.31
N ALA A 79 -18.24 21.77 -6.46
CA ALA A 79 -17.92 20.77 -7.49
C ALA A 79 -18.19 19.33 -6.98
N ASP A 80 -19.19 18.64 -7.52
CA ASP A 80 -19.57 17.27 -7.13
C ASP A 80 -18.41 16.26 -7.18
N GLY A 81 -17.49 16.39 -8.14
CA GLY A 81 -16.30 15.54 -8.25
C GLY A 81 -15.25 15.78 -7.14
N ALA A 82 -15.24 16.96 -6.54
CA ALA A 82 -14.31 17.32 -5.47
C ALA A 82 -14.62 16.57 -4.16
N LEU A 83 -15.90 16.36 -3.86
CA LEU A 83 -16.37 15.63 -2.70
C LEU A 83 -15.88 14.18 -2.72
N TYR A 84 -15.98 13.53 -3.88
CA TYR A 84 -15.51 12.16 -4.06
C TYR A 84 -13.99 12.05 -3.91
N SER A 85 -13.23 12.90 -4.61
CA SER A 85 -11.76 12.87 -4.53
C SER A 85 -11.24 13.20 -3.13
N GLY A 86 -11.87 14.14 -2.43
CA GLY A 86 -11.51 14.52 -1.07
C GLY A 86 -11.82 13.41 -0.07
N TRP A 87 -12.94 12.70 -0.25
CA TRP A 87 -13.29 11.56 0.59
C TRP A 87 -12.30 10.39 0.43
N VAL A 88 -11.95 10.03 -0.82
CA VAL A 88 -10.94 9.01 -1.13
C VAL A 88 -9.60 9.31 -0.45
N ALA A 89 -9.14 10.56 -0.56
CA ALA A 89 -7.86 10.98 0.01
C ALA A 89 -7.84 10.95 1.55
N GLN A 90 -8.97 11.16 2.20
CA GLN A 90 -9.07 11.13 3.67
C GLN A 90 -9.02 9.71 4.25
N VAL A 91 -9.60 8.73 3.56
CA VAL A 91 -9.67 7.34 4.03
C VAL A 91 -8.47 6.49 3.60
N ALA A 92 -7.61 7.01 2.72
CA ALA A 92 -6.40 6.34 2.25
C ALA A 92 -5.31 6.11 3.33
N PRO A 93 -4.94 7.09 4.19
CA PRO A 93 -3.81 6.93 5.12
C PRO A 93 -3.96 5.79 6.14
N PRO A 94 -5.14 5.52 6.73
CA PRO A 94 -5.33 4.35 7.58
C PRO A 94 -5.01 3.02 6.86
N GLY A 95 -5.31 2.92 5.56
CA GLY A 95 -4.99 1.74 4.76
C GLY A 95 -3.48 1.52 4.61
N VAL A 96 -2.73 2.61 4.41
CA VAL A 96 -1.26 2.56 4.34
C VAL A 96 -0.65 2.12 5.67
N TRP A 97 -1.15 2.62 6.81
CA TRP A 97 -0.66 2.23 8.14
C TRP A 97 -0.94 0.77 8.44
N LEU A 98 -2.15 0.29 8.13
CA LEU A 98 -2.48 -1.11 8.32
C LEU A 98 -1.61 -2.00 7.42
N ARG A 99 -1.41 -1.64 6.15
CA ARG A 99 -0.50 -2.37 5.25
C ARG A 99 0.93 -2.38 5.77
N TRP A 100 1.44 -1.25 6.27
CA TRP A 100 2.78 -1.18 6.86
C TRP A 100 2.91 -2.05 8.12
N TYR A 101 1.88 -2.04 8.97
CA TYR A 101 1.84 -2.90 10.16
C TYR A 101 1.86 -4.38 9.76
N LEU A 102 1.03 -4.77 8.79
CA LEU A 102 1.01 -6.13 8.24
C LEU A 102 2.35 -6.50 7.61
N ALA A 103 2.99 -5.59 6.88
CA ALA A 103 4.29 -5.83 6.26
C ALA A 103 5.40 -6.18 7.27
N ARG A 104 5.29 -5.79 8.54
CA ARG A 104 6.22 -6.23 9.59
C ARG A 104 6.19 -7.74 9.85
N LEU A 105 5.09 -8.40 9.49
CA LEU A 105 4.93 -9.85 9.59
C LEU A 105 5.63 -10.59 8.43
N ASN A 106 5.99 -9.89 7.35
CA ASN A 106 6.73 -10.49 6.25
C ASN A 106 8.10 -11.00 6.74
N GLY A 107 8.41 -12.26 6.47
CA GLY A 107 9.69 -12.85 6.87
C GLY A 107 9.80 -13.23 8.36
N GLN A 108 8.73 -13.13 9.15
CA GLN A 108 8.71 -13.62 10.54
C GLN A 108 8.41 -15.14 10.62
N GLY A 109 7.69 -15.67 9.64
CA GLY A 109 7.17 -17.05 9.67
C GLY A 109 5.93 -17.20 10.57
N ILE A 110 5.22 -18.31 10.41
CA ILE A 110 3.99 -18.66 11.15
C ILE A 110 4.34 -19.59 12.31
N GLY A 111 3.77 -19.29 13.49
CA GLY A 111 3.83 -20.14 14.69
C GLY A 111 5.16 -20.11 15.44
N LYS A 112 5.24 -20.86 16.54
CA LYS A 112 6.43 -20.90 17.42
C LYS A 112 7.69 -21.44 16.70
N GLN A 113 7.51 -22.27 15.68
CA GLN A 113 8.60 -22.84 14.89
C GLN A 113 9.05 -21.95 13.70
N LYS A 114 8.45 -20.76 13.51
CA LYS A 114 8.76 -19.85 12.39
C LYS A 114 8.70 -20.55 11.01
N SER A 115 7.73 -21.45 10.83
CA SER A 115 7.52 -22.12 9.54
C SER A 115 7.09 -21.10 8.48
N PHE A 116 7.30 -21.37 7.19
CA PHE A 116 6.94 -20.43 6.09
C PHE A 116 7.60 -19.05 6.16
N ARG A 117 8.81 -18.94 6.71
CA ARG A 117 9.57 -17.67 6.73
C ARG A 117 9.84 -17.09 5.34
N TRP A 118 9.81 -17.92 4.30
CA TRP A 118 9.95 -17.53 2.91
C TRP A 118 8.70 -16.80 2.36
N LEU A 119 7.56 -16.92 3.03
CA LEU A 119 6.28 -16.38 2.56
C LEU A 119 6.05 -14.96 3.12
N PRO A 120 5.77 -13.95 2.27
CA PRO A 120 5.36 -12.61 2.71
C PRO A 120 3.90 -12.61 3.23
N ILE A 121 3.70 -13.09 4.45
CA ILE A 121 2.36 -13.30 5.04
C ILE A 121 1.59 -11.99 5.19
N GLY A 122 2.27 -10.91 5.53
CA GLY A 122 1.68 -9.57 5.66
C GLY A 122 1.13 -9.04 4.34
N THR A 123 1.91 -9.15 3.27
CA THR A 123 1.47 -8.72 1.92
C THR A 123 0.32 -9.59 1.43
N LEU A 124 0.39 -10.91 1.64
CA LEU A 124 -0.69 -11.83 1.32
C LEU A 124 -1.98 -11.46 2.06
N ALA A 125 -1.89 -11.26 3.38
CA ALA A 125 -3.03 -10.91 4.22
C ALA A 125 -3.64 -9.57 3.79
N ALA A 126 -2.81 -8.56 3.51
CA ALA A 126 -3.28 -7.24 3.07
C ALA A 126 -4.07 -7.33 1.75
N ASN A 127 -3.60 -8.11 0.79
CA ASN A 127 -4.27 -8.30 -0.51
C ASN A 127 -5.57 -9.12 -0.38
N VAL A 128 -5.54 -10.24 0.35
CA VAL A 128 -6.71 -11.10 0.53
C VAL A 128 -7.79 -10.39 1.34
N LEU A 129 -7.44 -9.74 2.45
CA LEU A 129 -8.39 -8.94 3.24
C LEU A 129 -8.92 -7.77 2.41
N GLY A 130 -8.07 -7.10 1.63
CA GLY A 130 -8.47 -6.04 0.72
C GLY A 130 -9.55 -6.50 -0.26
N ALA A 131 -9.33 -7.63 -0.93
CA ALA A 131 -10.29 -8.21 -1.87
C ALA A 131 -11.61 -8.64 -1.19
N GLY A 132 -11.52 -9.32 -0.03
CA GLY A 132 -12.70 -9.75 0.71
C GLY A 132 -13.57 -8.60 1.18
N ILE A 133 -12.98 -7.58 1.82
CA ILE A 133 -13.72 -6.40 2.28
C ILE A 133 -14.27 -5.62 1.08
N MET A 134 -13.53 -5.53 -0.03
CA MET A 134 -14.02 -4.87 -1.25
C MET A 134 -15.30 -5.53 -1.78
N ALA A 135 -15.35 -6.87 -1.75
CA ALA A 135 -16.55 -7.63 -2.12
C ALA A 135 -17.73 -7.36 -1.17
N VAL A 136 -17.51 -7.31 0.16
CA VAL A 136 -18.56 -6.94 1.12
C VAL A 136 -19.14 -5.56 0.79
N LEU A 137 -18.27 -4.57 0.56
CA LEU A 137 -18.70 -3.21 0.28
C LEU A 137 -19.43 -3.11 -1.07
N ALA A 138 -19.04 -3.90 -2.07
CA ALA A 138 -19.71 -3.94 -3.37
C ALA A 138 -21.14 -4.50 -3.24
N VAL A 139 -21.32 -5.59 -2.50
CA VAL A 139 -22.66 -6.15 -2.21
C VAL A 139 -23.49 -5.16 -1.42
N THR A 140 -22.90 -4.52 -0.40
CA THR A 140 -23.61 -3.54 0.45
C THR A 140 -24.05 -2.33 -0.37
N SER A 141 -23.19 -1.85 -1.29
CA SER A 141 -23.53 -0.73 -2.17
C SER A 141 -24.66 -1.09 -3.13
N LYS A 142 -24.74 -2.34 -3.59
CA LYS A 142 -25.91 -2.83 -4.33
C LYS A 142 -27.11 -2.80 -3.40
N ALA A 143 -27.12 -3.56 -2.31
CA ALA A 143 -28.30 -3.71 -1.44
C ALA A 143 -28.94 -2.39 -0.94
N VAL A 144 -28.15 -1.33 -0.68
CA VAL A 144 -28.67 -0.04 -0.17
C VAL A 144 -29.16 0.88 -1.29
N HIS A 145 -28.64 0.77 -2.52
CA HIS A 145 -29.02 1.55 -3.71
C HIS A 145 -29.18 3.08 -3.52
N THR A 146 -28.39 3.75 -2.66
CA THR A 146 -28.43 5.22 -2.51
C THR A 146 -27.15 5.92 -2.97
N LYS A 147 -27.29 7.06 -3.66
CA LYS A 147 -26.17 7.87 -4.19
C LYS A 147 -25.14 8.22 -3.11
N ARG A 148 -25.59 8.57 -1.90
CA ARG A 148 -24.69 8.90 -0.76
C ARG A 148 -23.92 7.66 -0.27
N SER A 149 -24.60 6.52 -0.13
CA SER A 149 -23.95 5.27 0.28
C SER A 149 -22.91 4.83 -0.73
N THR A 150 -23.22 4.88 -2.03
CA THR A 150 -22.26 4.54 -3.09
C THR A 150 -21.02 5.42 -3.06
N VAL A 151 -21.15 6.73 -2.86
CA VAL A 151 -19.99 7.64 -2.75
C VAL A 151 -19.11 7.27 -1.56
N ILE A 152 -19.71 6.99 -0.40
CA ILE A 152 -18.97 6.62 0.82
C ILE A 152 -18.24 5.29 0.62
N LEU A 153 -18.96 4.27 0.16
CA LEU A 153 -18.45 2.91 -0.04
C LEU A 153 -17.35 2.89 -1.11
N SER A 154 -17.56 3.55 -2.25
CA SER A 154 -16.55 3.68 -3.30
C SER A 154 -15.32 4.44 -2.82
N GLY A 155 -15.47 5.43 -1.93
CA GLY A 155 -14.32 6.08 -1.32
C GLY A 155 -13.52 5.17 -0.40
N ILE A 156 -14.17 4.32 0.39
CA ILE A 156 -13.50 3.31 1.21
C ILE A 156 -12.80 2.28 0.32
N GLN A 157 -13.45 1.85 -0.77
CA GLN A 157 -12.86 0.90 -1.72
C GLN A 157 -11.62 1.47 -2.41
N LEU A 158 -11.71 2.67 -2.99
CA LEU A 158 -10.56 3.25 -3.71
C LEU A 158 -9.50 3.84 -2.80
N GLY A 159 -9.88 4.44 -1.67
CA GLY A 159 -8.95 5.05 -0.74
C GLY A 159 -8.35 4.02 0.22
N PHE A 160 -9.15 3.53 1.17
CA PHE A 160 -8.66 2.64 2.23
C PHE A 160 -8.17 1.30 1.67
N LEU A 161 -9.03 0.57 0.95
CA LEU A 161 -8.68 -0.77 0.43
C LEU A 161 -7.66 -0.70 -0.71
N GLY A 162 -7.72 0.36 -1.52
CA GLY A 162 -6.72 0.65 -2.55
C GLY A 162 -5.32 0.88 -1.96
N CYS A 163 -5.21 1.55 -0.80
CA CYS A 163 -3.93 1.74 -0.12
C CYS A 163 -3.51 0.57 0.79
N LEU A 164 -4.48 -0.23 1.25
CA LEU A 164 -4.24 -1.46 2.03
C LEU A 164 -3.68 -2.58 1.15
N SER A 165 -4.27 -2.80 -0.03
CA SER A 165 -3.77 -3.77 -1.00
C SER A 165 -2.58 -3.21 -1.81
N THR A 166 -1.77 -4.10 -2.38
CA THR A 166 -0.59 -3.71 -3.16
C THR A 166 -0.23 -4.78 -4.19
N VAL A 167 -0.18 -4.35 -5.46
CA VAL A 167 0.33 -5.17 -6.56
C VAL A 167 1.84 -4.98 -6.74
N SER A 168 2.37 -3.78 -6.47
CA SER A 168 3.78 -3.46 -6.68
C SER A 168 4.70 -4.21 -5.72
N THR A 169 4.35 -4.24 -4.43
CA THR A 169 5.09 -5.01 -3.42
C THR A 169 5.04 -6.51 -3.72
N PHE A 170 3.85 -7.01 -4.05
CA PHE A 170 3.65 -8.40 -4.47
C PHE A 170 4.50 -8.76 -5.69
N ALA A 171 4.54 -7.91 -6.72
CA ALA A 171 5.35 -8.12 -7.91
C ALA A 171 6.86 -8.16 -7.60
N ALA A 172 7.33 -7.27 -6.72
CA ALA A 172 8.73 -7.26 -6.28
C ALA A 172 9.09 -8.52 -5.47
N GLU A 173 8.20 -9.00 -4.60
CA GLU A 173 8.37 -10.24 -3.84
C GLU A 173 8.42 -11.48 -4.75
N VAL A 174 7.52 -11.58 -5.72
CA VAL A 174 7.52 -12.67 -6.71
C VAL A 174 8.79 -12.62 -7.57
N TYR A 175 9.19 -11.42 -8.00
CA TYR A 175 10.40 -11.22 -8.79
C TYR A 175 11.66 -11.62 -8.01
N THR A 176 11.80 -11.20 -6.76
CA THR A 176 12.95 -11.55 -5.91
C THR A 176 13.03 -13.05 -5.62
N MET A 177 11.88 -13.70 -5.35
CA MET A 177 11.84 -15.17 -5.20
C MET A 177 12.27 -15.89 -6.47
N ARG A 178 11.84 -15.43 -7.65
CA ARG A 178 12.25 -16.04 -8.91
C ARG A 178 13.74 -15.82 -9.20
N ARG A 179 14.26 -14.62 -8.95
CA ARG A 179 15.68 -14.26 -9.17
C ARG A 179 16.62 -15.04 -8.24
N SER A 180 16.16 -15.40 -7.04
CA SER A 180 16.92 -16.27 -6.12
C SER A 180 16.86 -17.77 -6.46
N GLY A 181 16.32 -18.14 -7.63
CA GLY A 181 16.19 -19.54 -8.08
C GLY A 181 15.01 -20.29 -7.46
N GLN A 182 14.23 -19.67 -6.58
CA GLN A 182 13.10 -20.29 -5.88
C GLN A 182 11.79 -20.19 -6.69
N ILE A 183 11.83 -20.66 -7.95
CA ILE A 183 10.74 -20.50 -8.93
C ILE A 183 9.43 -21.13 -8.43
N THR A 184 9.49 -22.34 -7.87
CA THR A 184 8.30 -23.04 -7.35
C THR A 184 7.62 -22.25 -6.23
N LYS A 185 8.40 -21.68 -5.31
CA LYS A 185 7.87 -20.86 -4.22
C LYS A 185 7.25 -19.56 -4.72
N ALA A 186 7.87 -18.92 -5.70
CA ALA A 186 7.32 -17.74 -6.36
C ALA A 186 5.96 -18.03 -7.02
N PHE A 187 5.85 -19.18 -7.71
CA PHE A 187 4.61 -19.61 -8.33
C PHE A 187 3.53 -19.93 -7.30
N VAL A 188 3.85 -20.72 -6.27
CA VAL A 188 2.92 -21.04 -5.17
C VAL A 188 2.44 -19.77 -4.50
N TYR A 189 3.34 -18.83 -4.16
CA TYR A 189 2.94 -17.55 -3.56
C TYR A 189 1.99 -16.74 -4.44
N ALA A 190 2.31 -16.63 -5.73
CA ALA A 190 1.47 -15.91 -6.68
C ALA A 190 0.09 -16.57 -6.82
N ALA A 191 0.07 -17.89 -7.06
CA ALA A 191 -1.15 -18.68 -7.17
C ALA A 191 -2.00 -18.59 -5.89
N SER A 192 -1.40 -18.76 -4.71
CA SER A 192 -2.12 -18.65 -3.44
C SER A 192 -2.70 -17.25 -3.23
N THR A 193 -1.97 -16.18 -3.57
CA THR A 193 -2.48 -14.81 -3.43
C THR A 193 -3.71 -14.58 -4.32
N PHE A 194 -3.65 -15.01 -5.59
CA PHE A 194 -4.78 -14.89 -6.51
C PHE A 194 -5.95 -15.78 -6.11
N LEU A 195 -5.70 -17.07 -5.85
CA LEU A 195 -6.74 -18.04 -5.51
C LEU A 195 -7.44 -17.66 -4.20
N LEU A 196 -6.71 -17.30 -3.15
CA LEU A 196 -7.33 -16.91 -1.88
C LEU A 196 -8.14 -15.62 -2.02
N SER A 197 -7.63 -14.63 -2.75
CA SER A 197 -8.36 -13.38 -2.99
C SER A 197 -9.62 -13.61 -3.81
N PHE A 198 -9.53 -14.45 -4.86
CA PHE A 198 -10.65 -14.78 -5.72
C PHE A 198 -11.71 -15.60 -4.96
N VAL A 199 -11.31 -16.70 -4.31
CA VAL A 199 -12.22 -17.55 -3.53
C VAL A 199 -12.90 -16.74 -2.44
N LEU A 200 -12.17 -15.95 -1.66
CA LEU A 200 -12.76 -15.13 -0.61
C LEU A 200 -13.72 -14.09 -1.19
N GLY A 201 -13.31 -13.37 -2.25
CA GLY A 201 -14.15 -12.38 -2.91
C GLY A 201 -15.43 -12.98 -3.48
N THR A 202 -15.33 -14.11 -4.17
CA THR A 202 -16.48 -14.84 -4.74
C THR A 202 -17.39 -15.37 -3.63
N LEU A 203 -16.85 -16.02 -2.59
CA LEU A 203 -17.68 -16.52 -1.49
C LEU A 203 -18.46 -15.39 -0.81
N VAL A 204 -17.78 -14.28 -0.53
CA VAL A 204 -18.39 -13.10 0.09
C VAL A 204 -19.44 -12.46 -0.82
N TYR A 205 -19.21 -12.40 -2.13
CA TYR A 205 -20.14 -11.81 -3.09
C TYR A 205 -21.34 -12.73 -3.38
N SER A 206 -21.09 -14.03 -3.57
CA SER A 206 -22.10 -15.00 -4.00
C SER A 206 -23.07 -15.38 -2.89
N VAL A 207 -22.63 -15.48 -1.63
CA VAL A 207 -23.52 -15.89 -0.52
C VAL A 207 -24.73 -14.95 -0.38
N PRO A 208 -24.57 -13.60 -0.32
CA PRO A 208 -25.71 -12.69 -0.23
C PRO A 208 -26.57 -12.66 -1.50
N VAL A 209 -25.95 -12.77 -2.68
CA VAL A 209 -26.67 -12.78 -3.96
C VAL A 209 -27.56 -14.01 -4.07
N TRP A 210 -27.06 -15.18 -3.69
CA TRP A 210 -27.83 -16.43 -3.71
C TRP A 210 -28.95 -16.44 -2.68
N VAL A 211 -28.70 -15.94 -1.47
CA VAL A 211 -29.70 -15.95 -0.38
C VAL A 211 -30.80 -14.92 -0.60
N LYS A 212 -30.48 -13.74 -1.15
CA LYS A 212 -31.45 -12.63 -1.27
C LYS A 212 -31.94 -12.34 -2.67
N HIS A 213 -31.44 -13.06 -3.69
CA HIS A 213 -31.81 -12.90 -5.10
C HIS A 213 -31.78 -11.43 -5.55
N TYR A 214 -30.72 -10.70 -5.19
CA TYR A 214 -30.49 -9.38 -5.76
C TYR A 214 -30.22 -9.56 -7.26
N GLU A 215 -31.05 -8.95 -8.12
CA GLU A 215 -30.78 -8.83 -9.57
C GLU A 215 -29.47 -8.06 -9.85
#